data_AF-A0AAU7BNH5-F1
#
_entry.id   AF-A0AAU7BNH5-F1
#
_cell.length_a   1.000
_cell.length_b   1.000
_cell.length_c   1.000
_cell.angle_alpha   90.00
_cell.angle_beta   90.00
_cell.angle_gamma   90.00
#
_symmetry.space_group_name_H-M   'P 1'
#
loop_
_entity.id
_entity.type
_entity.pdbx_description
1 polymer ?
#
loop_
_entity_poly.entity_id
_entity_poly.type
_entity_poly.pdbx_seq_one_letter_code
_entity_poly.pdbx_strand_id
1 'polypeptide(L)'
;MAKYPKISRDKFSREVKEYLREMNDRAMNGTAYPDLNYGPYGNEGGHGSMKLPPVPSKGDTHYFEGRCGMTRNHDPGRYRFVFLVDMTTTTPLILKRYYSDNHYASFYEIVS
;
A
#
# COMPACT_ATOMS: atom_id res chain seq x y z
N MET A 1 -4.68 -15.84 -16.10
CA MET A 1 -3.76 -14.69 -16.01
C MET A 1 -3.86 -14.08 -14.63
N ALA A 2 -2.74 -13.83 -13.93
CA ALA A 2 -2.79 -13.11 -12.66
C ALA A 2 -3.17 -11.66 -12.93
N LYS A 3 -4.24 -11.17 -12.28
CA LYS A 3 -4.79 -9.83 -12.50
C LYS A 3 -3.80 -8.71 -12.12
N TYR A 4 -2.84 -9.00 -11.22
CA TYR A 4 -1.81 -8.06 -10.79
C TYR A 4 -0.43 -8.69 -11.05
N PRO A 5 0.46 -8.04 -11.84
CA PRO A 5 1.83 -8.50 -12.00
C PRO A 5 2.56 -8.51 -10.65
N LYS A 6 3.47 -9.47 -10.46
CA LYS A 6 4.28 -9.58 -9.25
C LYS A 6 5.56 -8.78 -9.38
N ILE A 7 5.97 -8.09 -8.32
CA ILE A 7 7.26 -7.40 -8.23
C ILE A 7 7.98 -7.84 -6.95
N SER A 8 9.25 -8.23 -7.06
CA SER A 8 10.07 -8.49 -5.86
C SER A 8 10.50 -7.17 -5.24
N ARG A 9 10.48 -7.12 -3.90
CA ARG A 9 11.00 -6.00 -3.12
C ARG A 9 12.42 -5.58 -3.54
N ASP A 10 13.25 -6.51 -4.01
CA ASP A 10 14.63 -6.21 -4.37
C ASP A 10 14.78 -5.32 -5.59
N LYS A 11 13.75 -5.24 -6.44
CA LYS A 11 13.73 -4.38 -7.62
C LYS A 11 13.50 -2.90 -7.30
N PHE A 12 13.10 -2.57 -6.07
CA PHE A 12 12.88 -1.19 -5.67
C PHE A 12 14.20 -0.43 -5.44
N SER A 13 14.18 0.87 -5.72
CA SER A 13 15.27 1.77 -5.33
C SER A 13 15.39 1.83 -3.81
N ARG A 14 16.52 2.32 -3.30
CA ARG A 14 16.74 2.50 -1.85
C ARG A 14 15.64 3.34 -1.21
N GLU A 15 15.27 4.44 -1.85
CA GLU A 15 14.23 5.35 -1.39
C GLU A 15 12.85 4.66 -1.30
N VAL A 16 12.45 3.91 -2.33
CA VAL A 16 11.18 3.17 -2.32
C VAL A 16 11.19 2.06 -1.25
N LYS A 17 12.35 1.45 -0.99
CA LYS A 17 12.51 0.48 0.11
C LYS A 17 12.33 1.12 1.50
N GLU A 18 12.72 2.38 1.69
CA GLU A 18 12.47 3.10 2.94
C GLU A 18 10.99 3.39 3.14
N TYR A 19 10.28 3.91 2.13
CA TYR A 19 8.82 4.10 2.24
C TYR A 19 8.07 2.79 2.48
N LEU A 20 8.55 1.69 1.88
CA LEU A 20 7.98 0.37 2.13
C LEU A 20 8.21 -0.06 3.59
N ARG A 21 9.38 0.23 4.16
CA ARG A 21 9.69 -0.02 5.58
C ARG A 21 8.75 0.79 6.47
N GLU A 22 8.63 2.10 6.23
CA GLU A 22 7.76 2.99 7.00
C GLU A 22 6.29 2.55 6.96
N MET A 23 5.80 2.14 5.79
CA MET A 23 4.45 1.57 5.64
C MET A 23 4.27 0.27 6.44
N ASN A 24 5.28 -0.61 6.45
CA ASN A 24 5.23 -1.82 7.28
C ASN A 24 5.25 -1.49 8.77
N ASP A 25 6.14 -0.59 9.21
CA ASP A 25 6.24 -0.18 10.60
C ASP A 25 4.90 0.42 11.06
N ARG A 26 4.36 1.39 10.30
CA ARG A 26 3.07 2.00 10.60
C ARG A 26 1.93 0.98 10.70
N ALA A 27 1.86 0.03 9.77
CA ALA A 27 0.81 -0.99 9.76
C ALA A 27 0.94 -2.01 10.90
N MET A 28 2.16 -2.36 11.31
CA MET A 28 2.41 -3.41 12.32
C MET A 28 2.46 -2.89 13.76
N ASN A 29 2.99 -1.68 13.97
CA ASN A 29 3.27 -1.16 15.32
C ASN A 29 2.77 0.28 15.52
N GLY A 30 2.13 0.89 14.53
CA GLY A 30 1.54 2.23 14.67
C GLY A 30 2.56 3.37 14.64
N THR A 31 3.84 3.14 14.32
CA THR A 31 4.84 4.23 14.22
C THR A 31 4.39 5.28 13.21
N ALA A 32 4.31 6.54 13.63
CA ALA A 32 3.87 7.65 12.78
C ALA A 32 5.02 8.20 11.93
N TYR A 33 4.76 8.34 10.63
CA TYR A 33 5.65 8.98 9.66
C TYR A 33 4.89 10.15 9.03
N PRO A 34 5.32 11.41 9.24
CA PRO A 34 4.59 12.58 8.76
C PRO A 34 4.31 12.56 7.26
N ASP A 35 5.28 12.12 6.46
CA ASP A 35 5.20 12.17 5.00
C ASP A 35 4.43 10.98 4.40
N LEU A 36 4.25 9.90 5.17
CA LEU A 36 3.58 8.68 4.73
C LEU A 36 2.09 8.91 4.46
N ASN A 37 1.44 9.88 5.12
CA ASN A 37 0.01 10.15 4.97
C ASN A 37 -0.85 8.86 5.04
N TYR A 38 -0.59 8.07 6.07
CA TYR A 38 -1.21 6.75 6.25
C TYR A 38 -2.71 6.85 6.55
N GLY A 39 -3.54 6.12 5.80
CA GLY A 39 -5.00 6.15 5.98
C GLY A 39 -5.73 4.97 5.35
N PRO A 40 -7.05 4.85 5.60
CA PRO A 40 -7.87 3.81 4.99
C PRO A 40 -7.97 4.02 3.47
N TYR A 41 -7.93 2.94 2.71
CA TYR A 41 -8.11 2.92 1.26
C TYR A 41 -9.43 2.22 0.90
N GLY A 42 -10.38 2.96 0.33
CA GLY A 42 -11.73 2.46 0.09
C GLY A 42 -11.87 1.36 -0.98
N ASN A 43 -10.89 1.20 -1.86
CA ASN A 43 -10.92 0.22 -2.98
C ASN A 43 -12.22 0.29 -3.83
N GLU A 44 -12.80 1.47 -3.98
CA GLU A 44 -14.12 1.65 -4.59
C GLU A 44 -14.14 1.51 -6.11
N GLY A 45 -12.97 1.68 -6.76
CA GLY A 45 -12.77 1.65 -8.22
C GLY A 45 -13.52 2.77 -8.95
N GLY A 46 -12.81 3.64 -9.66
CA GLY A 46 -13.38 4.81 -10.33
C GLY A 46 -12.28 5.77 -10.78
N HIS A 47 -12.62 6.73 -11.65
CA HIS A 47 -11.68 7.76 -12.16
C HIS A 47 -10.33 7.21 -12.67
N GLY A 48 -10.35 6.07 -13.36
CA GLY A 48 -9.15 5.42 -13.89
C GLY A 48 -8.41 4.50 -12.90
N SER A 49 -8.85 4.41 -11.64
CA SER A 49 -8.26 3.51 -10.64
C SER A 49 -8.68 2.05 -10.84
N MET A 50 -7.71 1.15 -10.79
CA MET A 50 -7.93 -0.30 -10.80
C MET A 50 -8.41 -0.78 -9.43
N LYS A 51 -9.44 -1.64 -9.38
CA LYS A 51 -9.82 -2.32 -8.13
C LYS A 51 -8.82 -3.40 -7.76
N LEU A 52 -8.38 -3.38 -6.51
CA LEU A 52 -7.75 -4.52 -5.83
C LEU A 52 -8.80 -5.59 -5.48
N PRO A 53 -8.39 -6.82 -5.12
CA PRO A 53 -9.33 -7.87 -4.71
C PRO A 53 -10.26 -7.39 -3.59
N PRO A 54 -11.53 -7.85 -3.56
CA PRO A 54 -12.43 -7.52 -2.47
C PRO A 54 -11.84 -7.95 -1.13
N VAL A 55 -12.11 -7.14 -0.10
CA VAL A 55 -11.76 -7.46 1.28
C VAL A 55 -12.57 -8.69 1.71
N PRO A 56 -11.96 -9.69 2.39
CA PRO A 56 -12.69 -10.82 2.95
C PRO A 56 -13.81 -10.36 3.89
N SER A 57 -14.99 -10.95 3.79
CA SER A 57 -16.17 -10.56 4.59
C SER A 57 -16.11 -11.01 6.07
N LYS A 58 -14.99 -11.57 6.52
CA LYS A 58 -14.80 -12.10 7.88
C LYS A 58 -13.65 -11.35 8.56
N GLY A 59 -13.90 -10.89 9.79
CA GLY A 59 -12.91 -10.20 10.62
C GLY A 59 -12.83 -8.70 10.34
N ASP A 60 -11.85 -8.05 10.97
CA ASP A 60 -11.56 -6.63 10.86
C ASP A 60 -10.40 -6.41 9.86
N THR A 61 -10.63 -6.80 8.60
CA THR A 61 -9.63 -6.67 7.55
C THR A 61 -9.89 -5.42 6.71
N HIS A 62 -8.88 -4.59 6.48
CA HIS A 62 -9.01 -3.35 5.70
C HIS A 62 -7.83 -3.11 4.78
N TYR A 63 -8.06 -2.34 3.73
CA TYR A 63 -6.96 -1.75 2.98
C TYR A 63 -6.52 -0.44 3.63
N PHE A 64 -5.21 -0.27 3.76
CA PHE A 64 -4.59 0.99 4.14
C PHE A 64 -3.61 1.42 3.06
N GLU A 65 -3.50 2.73 2.86
CA GLU A 65 -2.55 3.32 1.93
C GLU A 65 -1.52 4.20 2.63
N GLY A 66 -0.38 4.36 1.94
CA GLY A 66 0.65 5.32 2.28
C GLY A 66 1.25 5.91 1.00
N ARG A 67 1.58 7.20 1.06
CA ARG A 67 2.30 7.93 0.00
C ARG A 67 3.77 7.55 0.01
N CYS A 68 4.35 7.41 -1.19
CA CYS A 68 5.78 7.15 -1.34
C CYS A 68 6.43 8.38 -1.97
N GLY A 69 7.03 9.20 -1.12
CA GLY A 69 7.73 10.41 -1.52
C GLY A 69 6.85 11.59 -1.90
N MET A 70 7.49 12.76 -1.97
CA MET A 70 6.93 13.99 -2.54
C MET A 70 7.70 14.30 -3.82
N THR A 71 7.05 14.85 -4.84
CA THR A 71 7.79 15.44 -5.96
C THR A 71 8.58 16.64 -5.47
N ARG A 72 9.55 17.13 -6.25
CA ARG A 72 10.27 18.38 -5.95
C ARG A 72 9.35 19.60 -5.75
N ASN A 73 8.10 19.50 -6.21
CA ASN A 73 7.09 20.56 -6.09
C ASN A 73 6.16 20.36 -4.87
N HIS A 74 6.48 19.44 -3.95
CA HIS A 74 5.60 19.02 -2.85
C HIS A 74 4.26 18.42 -3.30
N ASP A 75 4.14 18.00 -4.58
CA ASP A 75 3.00 17.19 -4.99
C ASP A 75 3.13 15.82 -4.30
N PRO A 76 2.00 15.21 -3.90
CA PRO A 76 1.99 13.92 -3.20
C PRO A 76 2.54 12.75 -4.02
N GLY A 77 3.12 13.00 -5.20
CA GLY A 77 3.62 12.00 -6.12
C GLY A 77 2.54 11.06 -6.64
N ARG A 78 2.95 10.17 -7.53
CA ARG A 78 2.10 9.11 -8.13
C ARG A 78 2.29 7.75 -7.45
N TYR A 79 3.32 7.60 -6.62
CA TYR A 79 3.70 6.35 -6.00
C TYR A 79 2.88 6.10 -4.72
N ARG A 80 2.34 4.89 -4.59
CA ARG A 80 1.48 4.50 -3.47
C ARG A 80 1.79 3.07 -3.06
N PHE A 81 1.80 2.83 -1.75
CA PHE A 81 1.65 1.49 -1.21
C PHE A 81 0.22 1.31 -0.71
N VAL A 82 -0.34 0.12 -0.95
CA VAL A 82 -1.64 -0.27 -0.42
C VAL A 82 -1.51 -1.65 0.21
N PHE A 83 -1.74 -1.76 1.51
CA PHE A 83 -1.61 -2.99 2.28
C PHE A 83 -2.98 -3.49 2.70
N LEU A 84 -3.23 -4.78 2.52
CA LEU A 84 -4.37 -5.46 3.15
C LEU A 84 -3.92 -5.92 4.53
N VAL A 85 -4.53 -5.38 5.57
CA VAL A 85 -4.16 -5.63 6.97
C VAL A 85 -5.34 -6.22 7.71
N ASP A 86 -5.12 -7.34 8.38
CA ASP A 86 -6.05 -7.91 9.35
C ASP A 86 -5.77 -7.32 10.73
N MET A 87 -6.77 -6.62 11.28
CA MET A 87 -6.74 -5.95 12.57
C MET A 87 -7.53 -6.74 13.63
N THR A 88 -8.02 -7.95 13.31
CA THR A 88 -8.85 -8.77 14.21
C THR A 88 -8.14 -9.09 15.53
N THR A 89 -6.81 -9.22 15.49
CA THR A 89 -5.97 -9.47 16.66
C THR A 89 -5.30 -8.19 17.16
N THR A 90 -4.89 -8.17 18.42
CA THR A 90 -4.12 -7.07 19.03
C THR A 90 -2.80 -6.77 18.32
N THR A 91 -2.24 -7.75 17.64
CA THR A 91 -1.11 -7.56 16.71
C THR A 91 -1.67 -7.60 15.28
N PRO A 92 -1.62 -6.48 14.53
CA PRO A 92 -2.02 -6.47 13.13
C PRO A 92 -1.23 -7.47 12.28
N LEU A 93 -1.85 -8.02 11.24
CA LEU A 93 -1.21 -8.90 10.28
C LEU A 93 -1.35 -8.36 8.86
N ILE A 94 -0.23 -8.08 8.20
CA ILE A 94 -0.24 -7.71 6.78
C ILE A 94 -0.42 -8.95 5.92
N LEU A 95 -1.57 -9.06 5.25
CA LEU A 95 -1.95 -10.18 4.38
C LEU A 95 -1.41 -10.02 2.96
N LYS A 96 -1.49 -8.81 2.41
CA LYS A 96 -1.06 -8.48 1.04
C LYS A 96 -0.44 -7.09 0.98
N ARG A 97 0.48 -6.91 0.05
CA ARG A 97 1.15 -5.64 -0.22
C ARG A 97 1.05 -5.34 -1.70
N TYR A 98 0.62 -4.13 -2.02
CA TYR A 98 0.51 -3.65 -3.39
C TYR A 98 1.28 -2.35 -3.55
N TYR A 99 1.81 -2.15 -4.74
CA TYR A 99 2.49 -0.95 -5.16
C TYR A 99 1.82 -0.39 -6.41
N SER A 100 1.59 0.91 -6.44
CA SER A 100 1.18 1.64 -7.64
C SER A 100 2.20 2.73 -7.91
N ASP A 101 2.58 2.88 -9.18
CA ASP A 101 3.46 3.94 -9.68
C ASP A 101 2.72 5.00 -10.48
N ASN A 102 1.40 4.93 -10.53
CA ASN A 102 0.55 5.76 -11.36
C ASN A 102 -0.78 6.11 -10.67
N HIS A 103 -0.73 6.32 -9.36
CA HIS A 103 -1.87 6.79 -8.57
C HIS A 103 -3.11 5.87 -8.71
N TYR A 104 -2.91 4.58 -8.40
CA TYR A 104 -3.90 3.51 -8.40
C TYR A 104 -4.43 3.08 -9.78
N ALA A 105 -3.94 3.67 -10.89
CA ALA A 105 -4.37 3.25 -12.23
C ALA A 105 -3.94 1.82 -12.58
N SER A 106 -2.83 1.35 -12.02
CA SER A 106 -2.43 -0.06 -11.99
C SER A 106 -1.73 -0.42 -10.68
N PHE A 107 -1.73 -1.72 -10.37
CA PHE A 107 -1.06 -2.26 -9.21
C PHE A 107 -0.15 -3.44 -9.53
N TYR A 108 0.95 -3.51 -8.81
CA TYR A 108 1.81 -4.68 -8.69
C TYR A 108 1.61 -5.30 -7.31
N GLU A 109 1.52 -6.63 -7.25
CA GLU A 109 1.60 -7.35 -5.97
C GLU A 109 3.07 -7.46 -5.57
N ILE A 110 3.43 -6.91 -4.40
CA ILE A 110 4.78 -7.01 -3.86
C ILE A 110 4.94 -8.40 -3.26
N VAL A 111 5.88 -9.16 -3.82
CA VAL A 111 6.32 -10.45 -3.28
C VAL A 111 7.70 -10.28 -2.66
N SER A 112 8.00 -11.09 -1.64
CA SER A 112 9.35 -11.21 -1.08
C SER A 112 10.31 -11.66 -2.17
#